data_AF-A0A453IYK0-F1
#
_entry.id   AF-A0A453IYK0-F1
#
_cell.length_a   1.000
_cell.length_b   1.000
_cell.length_c   1.000
_cell.angle_alpha   90.00
_cell.angle_beta   90.00
_cell.angle_gamma   90.00
#
_symmetry.space_group_name_H-M   'P 1'
#
loop_
_entity.id
_entity.type
_entity.pdbx_description
1 polymer ?
#
loop_
_entity_poly.entity_id
_entity_poly.type
_entity_poly.pdbx_seq_one_letter_code
_entity_poly.pdbx_strand_id
1 'polypeptide(L)'
;MALPTQGWGKTIILGVEMHGAPLTISSLEILHGKCVMGSLFGGVKPKQDIPILADKYLNKELELDKFITHEVGLKDINTAFDLLLQGKSLRCTIWMDK
;
A
#
# COMPACT_ATOMS: atom_id res chain seq x y z
N MET A 1 -27.03 -21.51 -20.67
CA MET A 1 -25.65 -21.59 -20.17
C MET A 1 -24.89 -20.42 -20.77
N ALA A 2 -24.67 -19.35 -20.02
CA ALA A 2 -23.93 -18.19 -20.53
C ALA A 2 -22.46 -18.57 -20.72
N LEU A 3 -21.88 -18.27 -21.89
CA LEU A 3 -20.45 -18.46 -22.13
C LEU A 3 -19.68 -17.62 -21.10
N PRO A 4 -18.65 -18.18 -20.43
CA PRO A 4 -17.86 -17.41 -19.48
C PRO A 4 -17.22 -16.25 -20.22
N THR A 5 -17.44 -15.03 -19.73
CA THR A 5 -16.77 -13.84 -20.26
C THR A 5 -15.26 -14.05 -20.13
N GLN A 6 -14.53 -14.02 -21.25
CA GLN A 6 -13.08 -14.16 -21.27
C GLN A 6 -12.45 -13.01 -20.48
N GLY A 7 -12.00 -13.31 -19.26
CA GLY A 7 -11.55 -12.30 -18.30
C GLY A 7 -10.04 -12.16 -18.37
N TRP A 8 -9.52 -11.03 -18.86
CA TRP A 8 -8.09 -10.71 -18.91
C TRP A 8 -7.62 -9.92 -17.66
N GLY A 9 -8.45 -9.91 -16.61
CA GLY A 9 -8.23 -9.12 -15.41
C GLY A 9 -7.02 -9.60 -14.60
N LYS A 10 -6.27 -8.64 -14.04
CA LYS A 10 -5.13 -8.89 -13.15
C LYS A 10 -5.44 -8.35 -11.76
N THR A 11 -5.24 -9.17 -10.74
CA THR A 11 -5.34 -8.78 -9.33
C THR A 11 -3.94 -8.74 -8.73
N ILE A 12 -3.57 -7.60 -8.13
CA ILE A 12 -2.29 -7.43 -7.45
C ILE A 12 -2.52 -7.36 -5.94
N ILE A 13 -1.94 -8.30 -5.21
CA ILE A 13 -2.01 -8.36 -3.74
C ILE A 13 -0.90 -7.47 -3.19
N LEU A 14 -1.30 -6.44 -2.44
CA LEU A 14 -0.40 -5.49 -1.76
C LEU A 14 -0.37 -5.67 -0.24
N GLY A 15 -1.48 -6.16 0.34
CA GLY A 15 -1.59 -6.42 1.77
C GLY A 15 -0.81 -7.66 2.19
N VAL A 16 -0.35 -7.67 3.43
CA VAL A 16 0.34 -8.81 4.05
C VAL A 16 -0.58 -9.38 5.12
N GLU A 17 -0.84 -10.68 5.03
CA GLU A 17 -1.58 -11.42 6.05
C GLU A 17 -0.61 -11.79 7.19
N MET A 18 -1.04 -11.63 8.44
CA MET A 18 -0.15 -11.73 9.61
C MET A 18 -0.15 -13.11 10.29
N HIS A 19 -1.16 -13.95 10.06
CA HIS A 19 -1.37 -15.21 10.77
C HIS A 19 -1.11 -16.47 9.92
N GLY A 20 -0.56 -16.32 8.72
CA GLY A 20 -0.28 -17.41 7.79
C GLY A 20 -1.54 -18.02 7.16
N ALA A 21 -2.65 -17.30 7.13
CA ALA A 21 -3.90 -17.79 6.56
C ALA A 21 -3.76 -18.01 5.04
N PRO A 22 -4.16 -19.18 4.50
CA PRO A 22 -4.04 -19.46 3.08
C PRO A 22 -5.00 -18.59 2.25
N LEU A 23 -4.50 -18.07 1.13
CA LEU A 23 -5.32 -17.39 0.15
C LEU A 23 -6.10 -18.39 -0.70
N THR A 24 -7.42 -18.28 -0.71
CA THR A 24 -8.29 -19.14 -1.53
C THR A 24 -8.80 -18.38 -2.76
N ILE A 25 -8.54 -18.91 -3.96
CA ILE A 25 -8.96 -18.33 -5.24
C ILE A 25 -9.65 -19.41 -6.07
N SER A 26 -10.68 -19.02 -6.84
CA SER A 26 -11.37 -19.93 -7.75
C SER A 26 -10.47 -20.36 -8.91
N SER A 27 -10.19 -21.66 -9.02
CA SER A 27 -9.40 -22.22 -10.12
C SER A 27 -10.08 -22.00 -11.48
N LEU A 28 -11.41 -22.03 -11.53
CA LEU A 28 -12.17 -21.79 -12.75
C LEU A 28 -11.94 -20.37 -13.29
N GLU A 29 -11.82 -19.38 -12.40
CA GLU A 29 -11.55 -18.00 -12.80
C GLU A 29 -10.15 -17.82 -13.38
N ILE A 30 -9.15 -18.51 -12.83
CA ILE A 30 -7.78 -18.52 -13.36
C ILE A 30 -7.74 -19.20 -14.73
N LEU A 31 -8.42 -20.34 -14.89
CA LEU A 31 -8.52 -21.05 -16.18
C LEU A 31 -9.23 -20.20 -17.25
N HIS A 32 -10.18 -19.35 -16.86
CA HIS A 32 -10.86 -18.41 -17.76
C HIS A 32 -10.03 -17.14 -18.08
N GLY A 33 -8.77 -17.08 -17.64
CA GLY A 33 -7.79 -16.07 -18.08
C GLY A 33 -7.43 -15.01 -17.04
N LYS A 34 -8.01 -15.03 -15.83
CA LYS A 34 -7.64 -14.07 -14.77
C LYS A 34 -6.27 -14.43 -14.20
N CYS A 35 -5.50 -13.41 -13.80
CA CYS A 35 -4.23 -13.59 -13.11
C CYS A 35 -4.26 -12.96 -11.71
N VAL A 36 -3.58 -13.60 -10.75
CA VAL A 36 -3.33 -13.05 -9.41
C VAL A 36 -1.83 -13.05 -9.16
N MET A 37 -1.29 -11.91 -8.73
CA MET A 37 0.14 -11.72 -8.46
C MET A 37 0.33 -10.92 -7.18
N GLY A 38 1.46 -11.11 -6.50
CA GLY A 38 1.87 -10.25 -5.39
C GLY A 38 2.75 -9.11 -5.86
N SER A 39 2.82 -8.03 -5.08
CA SER A 39 3.83 -6.99 -5.27
C SER A 39 4.36 -6.52 -3.92
N LEU A 40 5.67 -6.65 -3.72
CA LEU A 40 6.35 -6.06 -2.58
C LEU A 40 6.82 -4.66 -2.96
N PHE A 41 6.54 -3.68 -2.10
CA PHE A 41 6.96 -2.29 -2.30
C PHE A 41 6.48 -1.68 -3.65
N GLY A 42 5.37 -2.19 -4.20
CA GLY A 42 4.86 -1.73 -5.50
C GLY A 42 5.69 -2.16 -6.71
N GLY A 43 6.65 -3.09 -6.54
CA GLY A 43 7.57 -3.53 -7.61
C GLY A 43 8.75 -2.58 -7.83
N VAL A 44 8.90 -1.60 -6.95
CA VAL A 44 9.95 -0.57 -6.97
C VAL A 44 11.28 -1.17 -6.52
N LYS A 45 12.37 -0.82 -7.21
CA LYS A 45 13.76 -1.06 -6.83
C LYS A 45 14.26 0.13 -6.01
N PRO A 46 14.37 0.03 -4.67
CA PRO A 46 14.50 1.22 -3.81
C PRO A 46 15.65 2.15 -4.17
N LYS A 47 16.84 1.59 -4.48
CA LYS A 47 18.03 2.40 -4.82
C LYS A 47 17.90 3.19 -6.13
N GLN A 48 17.13 2.67 -7.08
CA GLN A 48 16.99 3.26 -8.41
C GLN A 48 15.77 4.18 -8.48
N ASP A 49 14.66 3.72 -7.90
CA ASP A 49 13.35 4.32 -8.15
C ASP A 49 12.95 5.34 -7.07
N ILE A 50 13.39 5.22 -5.82
CA ILE A 50 13.06 6.22 -4.77
C ILE A 50 13.57 7.62 -5.13
N PRO A 51 14.82 7.81 -5.62
CA PRO A 51 15.27 9.13 -6.05
C PRO A 51 14.36 9.74 -7.13
N ILE A 52 13.92 8.93 -8.10
CA ILE A 52 13.00 9.36 -9.17
C ILE A 52 11.63 9.76 -8.58
N LEU A 53 11.11 9.01 -7.61
CA LEU A 53 9.86 9.35 -6.94
C LEU A 53 9.98 10.62 -6.09
N ALA A 54 11.13 10.86 -5.46
CA ALA A 54 11.41 12.09 -4.73
C ALA A 54 11.45 13.30 -5.67
N ASP A 55 12.10 13.16 -6.83
CA ASP A 55 12.12 14.21 -7.86
C ASP A 55 10.70 14.53 -8.36
N LYS A 56 9.88 13.50 -8.60
CA LYS A 56 8.46 13.67 -8.98
C LYS A 56 7.65 14.41 -7.92
N TYR A 57 7.90 14.14 -6.63
CA TYR A 57 7.29 14.90 -5.54
C TYR A 57 7.74 16.37 -5.55
N LEU A 58 9.04 16.64 -5.68
CA LEU A 58 9.58 18.00 -5.75
C LEU A 58 9.04 18.78 -6.96
N ASN A 59 8.81 18.09 -8.08
CA ASN A 59 8.19 18.63 -9.29
C ASN A 59 6.66 18.76 -9.19
N LYS A 60 6.06 18.48 -8.02
CA LYS A 60 4.61 18.53 -7.76
C LYS A 60 3.78 17.58 -8.64
N GLU A 61 4.39 16.52 -9.17
CA GLU A 61 3.67 15.45 -9.87
C GLU A 61 2.99 14.48 -8.89
N LEU A 62 3.44 14.44 -7.63
CA LEU A 62 2.91 13.60 -6.58
C LEU A 62 2.45 14.46 -5.40
N GLU A 63 1.20 14.30 -4.97
CA GLU A 63 0.64 15.01 -3.82
C GLU A 63 0.82 14.18 -2.54
N LEU A 64 2.02 14.21 -1.94
CA LEU A 64 2.31 13.42 -0.73
C LEU A 64 1.82 14.07 0.57
N ASP A 65 1.79 15.40 0.62
CA ASP A 65 1.49 16.15 1.84
C ASP A 65 0.08 15.85 2.39
N LYS A 66 -0.87 15.55 1.50
CA LYS A 66 -2.27 15.20 1.86
C LYS A 66 -2.38 13.91 2.67
N PHE A 67 -1.38 13.03 2.63
CA PHE A 67 -1.38 11.80 3.42
C PHE A 67 -0.92 12.04 4.87
N ILE A 68 -0.22 13.14 5.15
CA ILE A 68 0.22 13.50 6.50
C ILE A 68 -0.97 14.11 7.23
N THR A 69 -1.58 13.32 8.10
CA THR A 69 -2.77 13.75 8.86
C THR A 69 -2.43 14.28 10.25
N HIS A 70 -1.31 13.84 10.81
CA HIS A 70 -0.89 14.16 12.17
C HIS A 70 0.62 14.34 12.21
N GLU A 71 1.07 15.17 13.15
CA GLU A 71 2.47 15.37 13.48
C GLU A 71 2.62 15.38 15.00
N VAL A 72 3.59 14.63 15.52
CA VAL A 72 3.91 14.58 16.95
C VAL A 72 5.41 14.69 17.17
N GLY A 73 5.82 15.16 18.35
CA GLY A 73 7.20 15.02 18.80
C GLY A 73 7.47 13.59 19.27
N LEU A 74 8.74 13.17 19.29
CA LEU A 74 9.14 11.84 19.76
C LEU A 74 8.64 11.52 21.18
N LYS A 75 8.55 12.53 22.06
CA LYS A 75 8.03 12.39 23.43
C LYS A 75 6.58 11.91 23.46
N ASP A 76 5.81 12.21 22.42
CA ASP A 76 4.39 11.88 22.31
C ASP A 76 4.14 10.70 21.36
N ILE A 77 5.14 9.83 21.15
CA ILE A 77 5.04 8.70 20.22
C ILE A 77 3.85 7.77 20.51
N ASN A 78 3.47 7.61 21.79
CA ASN A 78 2.32 6.79 22.17
C ASN A 78 1.00 7.37 21.62
N THR A 79 0.88 8.69 21.56
CA THR A 79 -0.27 9.37 20.94
C THR A 79 -0.39 9.00 19.46
N ALA A 80 0.73 8.84 18.74
CA ALA A 80 0.70 8.40 17.34
C ALA A 80 0.19 6.96 17.20
N PHE A 81 0.55 6.05 18.11
CA PHE A 81 0.02 4.68 18.13
C PHE A 81 -1.48 4.64 18.47
N ASP A 82 -1.93 5.45 19.42
CA ASP A 82 -3.35 5.55 19.77
C ASP A 82 -4.18 6.03 18.57
N LEU A 83 -3.70 7.03 17.84
CA LEU A 83 -4.34 7.53 16.61
C LEU A 83 -4.40 6.47 15.51
N LEU A 84 -3.36 5.65 15.37
CA LEU A 84 -3.33 4.53 14.43
C LEU A 84 -4.37 3.47 14.79
N LEU A 85 -4.40 3.03 16.05
CA LEU A 85 -5.34 2.00 16.53
C LEU A 85 -6.80 2.45 16.46
N GLN A 86 -7.06 3.73 16.68
CA GLN A 86 -8.39 4.33 16.52
C GLN A 86 -8.80 4.56 15.06
N GLY A 87 -7.91 4.31 14.10
CA GLY A 87 -8.18 4.55 12.68
C GLY A 87 -8.32 6.03 12.31
N LYS A 88 -7.81 6.94 13.16
CA LYS A 88 -7.91 8.40 12.96
C LYS A 88 -6.74 8.96 12.15
N SER A 89 -5.66 8.19 12.01
CA SER A 89 -4.45 8.61 11.28
C SER A 89 -4.29 7.83 9.97
N LEU A 90 -4.04 8.55 8.87
CA LEU A 90 -3.55 7.95 7.63
C LEU A 90 -2.02 7.76 7.71
N ARG A 91 -1.30 8.86 7.94
CA ARG A 91 0.12 8.88 8.32
C ARG A 91 0.34 9.92 9.42
N CYS A 92 1.25 9.59 10.33
CA CYS A 92 1.72 10.47 11.39
C CYS A 92 3.24 10.66 11.25
N THR A 93 3.69 11.90 11.10
CA THR A 93 5.12 12.23 11.11
C THR A 93 5.59 12.37 12.55
N ILE A 94 6.73 11.74 12.87
CA ILE A 94 7.36 11.83 14.19
C ILE A 94 8.60 12.71 14.07
N TRP A 95 8.61 13.82 14.78
CA TRP A 95 9.72 14.77 14.81
C TRP A 95 10.69 14.41 15.94
N MET A 96 11.98 14.32 15.62
CA MET A 96 13.03 13.99 16.58
C MET A 96 13.38 15.18 17.50
N ASP A 97 13.38 16.39 16.94
CA ASP A 97 13.93 17.59 17.58
C ASP A 97 12.86 18.68 17.86
N LYS A 98 11.57 18.32 17.85
CA LYS A 98 10.49 19.22 18.29
C LYS A 98 10.30 19.18 19.80
#